data_AF-A0A4V2APR5-F1
#
_entry.id   AF-A0A4V2APR5-F1
#
_cell.length_a   1.000
_cell.length_b   1.000
_cell.length_c   1.000
_cell.angle_alpha   90.00
_cell.angle_beta   90.00
_cell.angle_gamma   90.00
#
_symmetry.space_group_name_H-M   'P 1'
#
loop_
_entity.id
_entity.type
_entity.pdbx_description
1 polymer ?
#
loop_
_entity_poly.entity_id
_entity_poly.type
_entity_poly.pdbx_seq_one_letter_code
_entity_poly.pdbx_strand_id
1 'polypeptide(L)' 'MEYIYLGDRNTDDRLRKQFCTAVRRNGKCIRGKNGSMLVSFEDGKQRVIVGRLLRKIKN' A
#
# COMPACT_ATOMS: atom_id res chain seq x y z
N MET A 1 -4.01 6.82 8.12
CA MET A 1 -4.31 6.07 6.89
C MET A 1 -4.02 6.97 5.71
N GLU A 2 -3.22 6.53 4.72
CA GLU A 2 -2.76 7.41 3.64
C GLU A 2 -3.22 6.96 2.25
N TYR A 3 -3.43 5.65 2.08
CA TYR A 3 -3.80 5.05 0.80
C TYR A 3 -4.93 4.03 1.00
N ILE A 4 -5.70 3.82 -0.06
CA ILE A 4 -6.60 2.68 -0.24
C ILE A 4 -5.93 1.72 -1.22
N TYR A 5 -5.82 0.44 -0.86
CA TYR A 5 -5.34 -0.60 -1.78
C TYR A 5 -6.49 -1.08 -2.67
N LEU A 6 -6.42 -0.81 -3.97
CA LEU A 6 -7.47 -1.19 -4.92
C LEU A 6 -7.53 -2.69 -5.20
N GLY A 7 -6.39 -3.37 -5.08
CA GLY A 7 -6.25 -4.75 -5.53
C GLY A 7 -6.32 -4.91 -7.04
N ASP A 8 -6.10 -6.15 -7.49
CA ASP A 8 -6.31 -6.62 -8.86
C ASP A 8 -7.08 -7.96 -8.85
N ARG A 9 -7.14 -8.62 -10.00
CA ARG A 9 -7.85 -9.91 -10.17
C ARG A 9 -7.29 -11.05 -9.31
N ASN A 10 -6.05 -10.95 -8.85
CA ASN A 10 -5.35 -11.99 -8.08
C ASN A 10 -5.20 -11.61 -6.60
N THR A 11 -5.73 -10.44 -6.20
CA THR A 11 -5.65 -9.96 -4.82
C THR A 11 -6.65 -10.71 -3.95
N ASP A 12 -6.18 -11.17 -2.78
CA ASP A 12 -7.04 -11.67 -1.71
C ASP A 12 -8.14 -10.65 -1.39
N ASP A 13 -9.40 -11.07 -1.50
CA ASP A 13 -10.55 -10.18 -1.34
C ASP A 13 -10.56 -9.45 0.02
N ARG A 14 -9.94 -10.03 1.06
CA ARG A 14 -9.82 -9.41 2.38
C ARG A 14 -8.96 -8.15 2.39
N LEU A 15 -8.04 -8.01 1.43
CA LEU A 15 -7.15 -6.85 1.31
C LEU A 15 -7.71 -5.79 0.35
N ARG A 16 -8.71 -6.13 -0.45
CA ARG A 16 -9.26 -5.24 -1.47
C ARG A 16 -9.99 -4.06 -0.79
N LYS A 17 -9.73 -2.85 -1.27
CA LYS A 17 -10.23 -1.57 -0.73
C LYS A 17 -9.79 -1.28 0.71
N GLN A 18 -8.85 -2.04 1.27
CA GLN A 18 -8.39 -1.80 2.63
C GLN A 18 -7.48 -0.56 2.71
N PHE A 19 -7.55 0.14 3.83
CA PHE A 19 -6.65 1.24 4.12
C PHE A 19 -5.25 0.75 4.45
N CYS A 20 -4.25 1.53 4.05
CA CYS A 20 -2.86 1.28 4.37
C CYS A 20 -2.08 2.59 4.50
N THR A 21 -0.89 2.48 5.10
CA THR A 21 0.02 3.60 5.33
C THR A 21 1.40 3.26 4.77
N ALA A 22 2.08 4.22 4.15
CA ALA A 22 3.42 3.99 3.62
C ALA A 22 4.42 3.77 4.77
N VAL A 23 5.21 2.69 4.67
CA VAL A 23 6.35 2.50 5.57
C VAL A 23 7.48 3.42 5.13
N ARG A 24 8.10 4.11 6.09
CA ARG A 24 9.13 5.11 5.83
C ARG A 24 10.46 4.72 6.46
N ARG A 25 11.54 5.07 5.78
CA ARG A 25 12.90 5.06 6.31
C ARG A 25 13.49 6.46 6.10
N ASN A 26 13.99 7.07 7.17
CA ASN A 26 14.53 8.44 7.15
C ASN A 26 13.55 9.45 6.53
N GLY A 27 12.27 9.37 6.91
CA GLY A 27 11.20 10.26 6.41
C GLY A 27 10.72 10.01 4.98
N LYS A 28 11.37 9.13 4.21
CA LYS A 28 10.99 8.81 2.82
C LYS A 28 10.25 7.48 2.73
N CYS A 29 9.25 7.39 1.86
CA CYS A 29 8.55 6.14 1.56
C CYS A 29 9.54 5.11 0.99
N ILE A 30 9.45 3.86 1.44
CA ILE A 30 10.27 2.78 0.88
C ILE A 30 9.67 2.34 -0.46
N ARG A 31 10.42 2.56 -1.55
CA ARG A 31 10.02 2.26 -2.93
C ARG A 31 10.93 1.19 -3.53
N GLY A 32 10.37 0.26 -4.28
CA GLY A 32 11.11 -0.71 -5.08
C GLY A 32 11.40 -0.21 -6.50
N LYS A 33 12.36 -0.83 -7.18
CA LYS A 33 12.79 -0.48 -8.55
C LYS A 33 11.65 -0.46 -9.58
N ASN A 34 10.65 -1.32 -9.41
CA ASN A 34 9.53 -1.50 -10.36
C ASN A 34 8.28 -0.68 -9.96
N GLY A 35 8.46 0.45 -9.27
CA GLY A 35 7.34 1.29 -8.84
C GLY A 35 6.48 0.70 -7.72
N SER A 36 6.98 -0.32 -7.01
CA SER A 36 6.34 -0.86 -5.82
C SER A 36 6.62 0.03 -4.59
N MET A 37 5.80 -0.12 -3.56
CA MET A 37 5.94 0.56 -2.28
C MET A 37 5.67 -0.41 -1.13
N LEU A 38 6.46 -0.31 -0.06
CA LEU A 38 6.18 -1.02 1.18
C LEU A 38 5.11 -0.27 1.97
N VAL A 39 4.01 -0.95 2.30
CA VAL A 39 2.90 -0.39 3.08
C VAL A 39 2.56 -1.29 4.26
N SER A 40 2.01 -0.70 5.31
CA SER A 40 1.42 -1.41 6.45
C SER A 40 -0.09 -1.34 6.34
N PHE A 41 -0.75 -2.49 6.42
CA PHE A 41 -2.21 -2.62 6.49
C PHE A 41 -2.69 -2.60 7.95
N GLU A 42 -4.00 -2.51 8.15
CA GLU A 42 -4.61 -2.49 9.49
C GLU A 42 -4.41 -3.80 10.27
N ASP A 43 -4.17 -4.92 9.56
CA ASP A 43 -3.82 -6.20 10.17
C ASP A 43 -2.37 -6.24 10.72
N GLY A 44 -1.68 -5.09 10.72
CA GLY A 44 -0.31 -4.93 11.21
C GLY A 44 0.76 -5.51 10.29
N LYS A 45 0.38 -6.15 9.18
CA LYS A 45 1.34 -6.78 8.27
C LYS A 45 1.82 -5.79 7.21
N GLN A 46 3.13 -5.83 6.96
CA GLN A 46 3.75 -5.08 5.88
C GLN A 46 3.72 -5.89 4.59
N ARG A 47 3.38 -5.23 3.48
CA ARG A 47 3.30 -5.86 2.15
C ARG A 47 3.88 -4.92 1.10
N VAL A 48 4.54 -5.50 0.10
CA VAL A 48 5.03 -4.77 -1.08
C VAL A 48 3.91 -4.72 -2.10
N ILE A 49 3.43 -3.51 -2.40
CA ILE A 49 2.30 -3.28 -3.32
C ILE A 49 2.77 -2.49 -4.53
N VAL A 50 2.28 -2.85 -5.72
CA VAL A 50 2.54 -2.06 -6.93
C VAL A 50 1.86 -0.70 -6.79
N GLY A 51 2.63 0.39 -6.93
CA GLY A 51 2.15 1.75 -6.61
C GLY A 51 0.88 2.17 -7.35
N ARG A 52 0.67 1.70 -8.59
CA ARG A 52 -0.56 1.97 -9.37
C ARG A 52 -1.84 1.42 -8.75
N LEU A 53 -1.72 0.45 -7.83
CA LEU A 53 -2.84 -0.13 -7.09
C LEU A 53 -3.14 0.63 -5.80
N LEU A 54 -2.38 1.68 -5.47
CA LEU A 54 -2.58 2.50 -4.28
C LEU A 54 -3.23 3.82 -4.68
N ARG A 55 -4.42 4.08 -4.14
CA ARG A 55 -5.10 5.36 -4.29
C ARG A 55 -4.83 6.22 -3.06
N LYS A 56 -4.13 7.35 -3.23
CA LYS A 56 -3.91 8.30 -2.13
C LYS A 56 -5.26 8.86 -1.68
N ILE A 57 -5.52 8.84 -0.38
CA ILE A 57 -6.69 9.50 0.21
C ILE A 57 -6.43 11.00 0.15
N LYS A 58 -7.33 11.75 -0.47
CA LYS A 58 -7.29 13.20 -0.40
C LYS A 58 -7.92 13.60 0.93
N ASN A 59 -7.19 14.38 1.72
CA ASN A 59 -7.79 15.19 2.76
C ASN A 59 -8.50 16.37 2.09
#